data_AF-A0A168MB91-F1
#
_entry.id   AF-A0A168MB91-F1
#
_cell.length_a   1.000
_cell.length_b   1.000
_cell.length_c   1.000
_cell.angle_alpha   90.00
_cell.angle_beta   90.00
_cell.angle_gamma   90.00
#
_symmetry.space_group_name_H-M   'P 1'
#
loop_
_entity.id
_entity.type
_entity.pdbx_description
1 polymer ?
#
loop_
_entity_poly.entity_id
_entity_poly.type
_entity_poly.pdbx_seq_one_letter_code
_entity_poly.pdbx_strand_id
1 'polypeptide(L)'
;MLAKELIRSQRHKNRLYTSKAQMNSIIMQLEHQLATLKVAGSLQKSGEVMKLVNQLARLPEMSQTMQQMSMEMTKAGIMEEMIGDTMDMMDDDDIEEAADEEVNNVLFQITDGMLGEAGSVGPALESKPMVTEDEEEEDEEEGPELDMMQKRLQALKG
;
A
#
# COMPACT_ATOMS: atom_id res chain seq x y z
N MET A 1 -15.92 4.47 -2.29
CA MET A 1 -15.13 3.50 -1.49
C MET A 1 -15.02 2.13 -2.16
N LEU A 2 -16.07 1.60 -2.80
CA LEU A 2 -16.06 0.28 -3.47
C LEU A 2 -14.99 0.11 -4.57
N ALA A 3 -14.76 1.13 -5.42
CA ALA A 3 -13.72 1.04 -6.46
C ALA A 3 -12.30 0.90 -5.89
N LYS A 4 -11.99 1.60 -4.78
CA LYS A 4 -10.72 1.46 -4.05
C LYS A 4 -10.57 0.05 -3.46
N GLU A 5 -11.64 -0.55 -2.94
CA GLU A 5 -11.64 -1.94 -2.46
C GLU A 5 -11.45 -2.96 -3.58
N LEU A 6 -12.07 -2.73 -4.75
CA LEU A 6 -11.92 -3.61 -5.91
C LEU A 6 -10.46 -3.63 -6.41
N ILE A 7 -9.81 -2.47 -6.48
CA ILE A 7 -8.39 -2.38 -6.86
C ILE A 7 -7.50 -3.07 -5.82
N ARG A 8 -7.75 -2.85 -4.53
CA ARG A 8 -7.02 -3.58 -3.46
C ARG A 8 -7.18 -5.09 -3.60
N SER A 9 -8.41 -5.57 -3.87
CA SER A 9 -8.67 -6.99 -4.13
C SER A 9 -7.90 -7.50 -5.36
N GLN A 10 -7.89 -6.74 -6.45
CA GLN A 10 -7.16 -7.11 -7.67
C GLN A 10 -5.64 -7.13 -7.45
N ARG A 11 -5.09 -6.17 -6.71
CA ARG A 11 -3.67 -6.14 -6.31
C ARG A 11 -3.32 -7.34 -5.44
N HIS A 12 -4.16 -7.68 -4.46
CA HIS A 12 -3.97 -8.89 -3.64
C HIS A 12 -4.01 -10.17 -4.49
N LYS A 13 -4.95 -10.27 -5.44
CA LYS A 13 -5.04 -11.39 -6.37
C LYS A 13 -3.79 -11.52 -7.24
N ASN A 14 -3.32 -10.41 -7.82
CA ASN A 14 -2.09 -10.38 -8.62
C ASN A 14 -0.87 -10.79 -7.78
N ARG A 15 -0.76 -10.27 -6.54
CA ARG A 15 0.28 -10.66 -5.60
C ARG A 15 0.29 -12.17 -5.37
N LEU A 16 -0.87 -12.77 -5.07
CA LEU A 16 -1.01 -14.21 -4.87
C LEU A 16 -0.60 -15.03 -6.10
N TYR A 17 -0.93 -14.58 -7.32
CA TYR A 17 -0.49 -15.26 -8.55
C TYR A 17 1.03 -15.22 -8.71
N THR A 18 1.66 -14.08 -8.44
CA THR A 18 3.12 -13.95 -8.46
C THR A 18 3.76 -14.88 -7.43
N SER A 19 3.20 -14.93 -6.22
CA SER A 19 3.66 -15.85 -5.16
C SER A 19 3.55 -17.31 -5.57
N LYS A 20 2.46 -17.69 -6.24
CA LYS A 20 2.28 -19.05 -6.78
C LYS A 20 3.36 -19.39 -7.80
N ALA A 21 3.67 -18.47 -8.71
CA ALA A 21 4.73 -18.67 -9.69
C ALA A 21 6.11 -18.81 -9.01
N GLN A 22 6.42 -17.97 -8.04
CA GLN A 22 7.67 -18.03 -7.26
C GLN A 22 7.81 -19.38 -6.53
N MET A 23 6.74 -19.90 -5.91
CA MET A 23 6.74 -21.22 -5.28
C MET A 23 7.02 -22.35 -6.28
N ASN A 24 6.39 -22.31 -7.46
CA ASN A 24 6.65 -23.30 -8.50
C ASN A 24 8.11 -23.28 -8.96
N SER A 25 8.72 -22.09 -9.08
CA SER A 25 10.14 -21.97 -9.41
C SER A 25 11.04 -22.61 -8.34
N ILE A 26 10.73 -22.43 -7.05
CA ILE A 26 11.45 -23.09 -5.95
C ILE A 26 11.33 -24.60 -6.07
N ILE A 27 10.13 -25.14 -6.33
CA ILE A 27 9.93 -26.58 -6.49
C ILE A 27 10.82 -27.13 -7.61
N MET A 28 10.83 -26.47 -8.78
CA MET A 28 11.67 -26.87 -9.91
C MET A 28 13.16 -26.82 -9.58
N GLN A 29 13.62 -25.79 -8.85
CA GLN A 29 15.01 -25.69 -8.43
C GLN A 29 15.40 -26.79 -7.43
N LEU A 30 14.51 -27.17 -6.51
CA LEU A 30 14.75 -28.26 -5.57
C LEU A 30 14.76 -29.62 -6.27
N GLU A 31 13.87 -29.86 -7.22
CA GLU A 31 13.89 -31.07 -8.05
C GLU A 31 15.19 -31.17 -8.86
N HIS A 32 15.63 -30.04 -9.43
CA HIS A 32 16.91 -29.97 -10.13
C HIS A 32 18.07 -30.26 -9.17
N GLN A 33 18.11 -29.67 -7.98
CA GLN A 33 19.15 -29.96 -6.98
C GLN A 33 19.16 -31.43 -6.55
N LEU A 34 17.99 -32.06 -6.40
CA LEU A 34 17.87 -33.48 -6.08
C LEU A 34 18.42 -34.35 -7.22
N ALA A 35 18.12 -34.01 -8.48
CA ALA A 35 18.69 -34.69 -9.63
C ALA A 35 20.22 -34.54 -9.69
N THR A 36 20.74 -33.33 -9.47
CA THR A 36 22.17 -33.05 -9.41
C THR A 36 22.84 -33.82 -8.27
N LEU A 37 22.21 -33.91 -7.09
CA LEU A 37 22.71 -34.73 -5.98
C LEU A 37 22.81 -36.20 -6.36
N LYS A 38 21.80 -36.75 -7.06
CA LYS A 38 21.79 -38.16 -7.50
C LYS A 38 22.88 -38.47 -8.53
N VAL A 39 23.20 -37.52 -9.41
CA VAL A 39 24.13 -37.74 -10.53
C VAL A 39 25.57 -37.37 -10.14
N ALA A 40 25.76 -36.20 -9.53
CA ALA A 40 27.08 -35.65 -9.21
C ALA A 40 27.50 -35.90 -7.75
N GLY A 41 26.58 -36.29 -6.86
CA GLY A 41 26.87 -36.51 -5.43
C GLY A 41 27.11 -35.22 -4.62
N SER A 42 27.14 -34.06 -5.27
CA SER A 42 27.37 -32.76 -4.64
C SER A 42 26.12 -31.89 -4.70
N LEU A 43 25.85 -31.18 -3.61
CA LEU A 43 24.76 -30.22 -3.53
C LEU A 43 25.29 -28.81 -3.86
N GLN A 44 24.69 -28.16 -4.86
CA GLN A 44 25.07 -26.81 -5.27
C GLN A 44 24.18 -25.76 -4.60
N LYS A 45 24.81 -24.76 -4.00
CA LYS A 45 24.11 -23.60 -3.42
C LYS A 45 23.39 -22.79 -4.50
N SER A 46 22.16 -22.38 -4.24
CA SER A 46 21.37 -21.58 -5.19
C SER A 46 20.97 -20.22 -4.61
N GLY A 47 21.58 -19.16 -5.14
CA GLY A 47 21.18 -17.78 -4.82
C GLY A 47 19.81 -17.40 -5.40
N GLU A 48 19.38 -18.07 -6.47
CA GLU A 48 18.05 -17.85 -7.04
C GLU A 48 16.93 -18.36 -6.13
N VAL A 49 17.10 -19.56 -5.55
CA VAL A 49 16.17 -20.09 -4.53
C VAL A 49 16.07 -19.11 -3.37
N MET A 50 17.21 -18.58 -2.92
CA MET A 50 17.28 -17.62 -1.83
C MET A 50 16.48 -16.35 -2.11
N LYS A 51 16.60 -15.79 -3.32
CA LYS A 51 15.82 -14.63 -3.73
C LYS A 51 14.31 -14.91 -3.71
N LEU A 52 13.89 -16.05 -4.23
CA LEU A 52 12.47 -16.43 -4.29
C LEU A 52 11.89 -16.66 -2.89
N VAL A 53 12.63 -17.33 -2.00
CA VAL A 53 12.23 -17.55 -0.61
C VAL A 53 12.10 -16.21 0.13
N ASN A 54 13.03 -15.27 -0.07
CA ASN A 54 12.93 -13.93 0.54
C ASN A 54 11.69 -13.16 0.04
N GLN A 55 11.41 -13.20 -1.26
CA GLN A 55 10.22 -12.58 -1.84
C GLN A 55 8.93 -13.16 -1.25
N LEU A 56 8.87 -14.48 -1.06
CA LEU A 56 7.72 -15.15 -0.46
C LEU A 56 7.61 -14.91 1.05
N ALA A 57 8.72 -14.78 1.77
CA ALA A 57 8.73 -14.50 3.20
C ALA A 57 8.18 -13.11 3.55
N ARG A 58 8.18 -12.17 2.58
CA ARG A 58 7.55 -10.84 2.73
C ARG A 58 6.02 -10.89 2.70
N LEU A 59 5.42 -11.99 2.26
CA LEU A 59 3.97 -12.17 2.32
C LEU A 59 3.57 -12.59 3.72
N PRO A 60 2.72 -11.82 4.42
CA PRO A 60 2.38 -12.11 5.81
C PRO A 60 1.82 -13.52 5.99
N GLU A 61 1.06 -14.02 5.01
CA GLU A 61 0.44 -15.34 5.03
C GLU A 61 1.44 -16.50 4.89
N MET A 62 2.63 -16.26 4.33
CA MET A 62 3.68 -17.27 4.08
C MET A 62 4.96 -17.01 4.89
N SER A 63 5.05 -15.86 5.57
CA SER A 63 6.25 -15.38 6.27
C SER A 63 6.88 -16.43 7.19
N GLN A 64 6.09 -16.99 8.11
CA GLN A 64 6.56 -17.96 9.08
C GLN A 64 7.03 -19.27 8.44
N THR A 65 6.28 -19.79 7.45
CA THR A 65 6.62 -21.06 6.80
C THR A 65 7.85 -20.92 5.91
N MET A 66 7.98 -19.80 5.20
CA MET A 66 9.13 -19.51 4.34
C MET A 66 10.40 -19.20 5.15
N GLN A 67 10.29 -18.58 6.33
CA GLN A 67 11.42 -18.43 7.25
C GLN A 67 11.93 -19.77 7.76
N GLN A 68 11.03 -20.68 8.16
CA GLN A 68 11.42 -22.03 8.57
C GLN A 68 12.06 -22.82 7.41
N MET A 69 11.44 -22.77 6.22
CA MET A 69 11.99 -23.36 5.00
C MET A 69 13.38 -22.80 4.69
N SER A 70 13.56 -21.48 4.87
CA SER A 70 14.85 -20.83 4.66
C SER A 70 15.93 -21.40 5.60
N MET A 71 15.62 -21.53 6.89
CA MET A 71 16.56 -22.09 7.86
C MET A 71 16.94 -23.54 7.55
N GLU A 72 15.96 -24.37 7.20
CA GLU A 72 16.22 -25.78 6.85
C GLU A 72 17.05 -25.92 5.56
N MET A 73 16.80 -25.06 4.56
CA MET A 73 17.61 -25.03 3.34
C MET A 73 19.04 -24.55 3.58
N THR A 74 19.25 -23.59 4.48
CA THR A 74 20.60 -23.17 4.89
C THR A 74 21.32 -24.33 5.60
N LYS A 75 20.65 -25.02 6.53
CA LYS A 75 21.20 -26.22 7.21
C LYS A 75 21.53 -27.35 6.23
N ALA A 76 20.70 -27.55 5.21
CA ALA A 76 20.91 -28.54 4.16
C ALA A 76 22.03 -28.17 3.17
N GLY A 77 22.64 -26.99 3.30
CA GLY A 77 23.67 -26.49 2.39
C GLY A 77 23.13 -26.07 1.01
N ILE A 78 21.81 -25.97 0.87
CA ILE A 78 21.11 -25.52 -0.35
C ILE A 78 21.21 -24.01 -0.50
N MET A 79 21.15 -23.28 0.62
CA MET A 79 21.30 -21.83 0.67
C MET A 79 22.50 -21.43 1.50
N GLU A 80 23.07 -20.28 1.15
CA GLU A 80 24.19 -19.70 1.87
C GLU A 80 23.69 -18.89 3.07
N GLU A 81 24.43 -18.95 4.17
CA GLU A 81 24.09 -18.25 5.40
C GLU A 81 24.48 -16.78 5.23
N MET A 82 23.57 -15.94 4.71
CA MET A 82 23.80 -14.50 4.70
C MET A 82 23.53 -13.95 6.11
N ILE A 83 24.61 -13.62 6.81
CA ILE A 83 24.57 -12.81 8.02
C ILE A 83 24.25 -11.38 7.60
N GLY A 84 22.99 -10.98 7.79
CA GLY A 84 22.57 -9.58 7.80
C GLY A 84 22.63 -8.86 6.46
N ASP A 85 21.49 -8.82 5.76
CA ASP A 85 21.10 -7.68 4.93
C ASP A 85 19.57 -7.65 4.88
N THR A 86 18.97 -7.23 6.01
CA THR A 86 17.56 -6.87 6.11
C THR A 86 17.36 -5.36 5.96
N MET A 87 18.33 -4.65 5.40
CA MET A 87 18.22 -3.20 5.20
C MET A 87 17.85 -2.90 3.75
N ASP A 88 16.77 -2.13 3.62
CA ASP A 88 16.42 -1.31 2.47
C ASP A 88 15.98 -2.03 1.21
N MET A 89 14.68 -2.33 1.13
CA MET A 89 13.83 -2.04 -0.03
C MET A 89 12.37 -1.91 0.44
N MET A 90 12.15 -1.03 1.42
CA MET A 90 10.82 -0.47 1.72
C MET A 90 10.59 0.72 0.77
N ASP A 91 10.69 0.53 -0.53
CA ASP A 91 10.16 1.50 -1.49
C ASP A 91 8.64 1.23 -1.60
N ASP A 92 7.93 1.55 -0.53
CA ASP A 92 6.45 1.58 -0.49
C ASP A 92 5.91 2.97 -0.94
N ASP A 93 6.81 3.90 -1.29
CA ASP A 93 6.46 5.29 -1.64
C ASP A 93 5.90 5.45 -3.07
N ASP A 94 5.94 4.42 -3.93
CA ASP A 94 5.39 4.46 -5.30
C ASP A 94 3.89 4.05 -5.38
N ILE A 95 3.22 3.80 -4.26
CA ILE A 95 1.88 3.18 -4.24
C ILE A 95 0.72 4.19 -4.20
N GLU A 96 0.94 5.45 -3.81
CA GLU A 96 -0.16 6.38 -3.55
C GLU A 96 -0.65 7.15 -4.80
N GLU A 97 0.24 7.63 -5.68
CA GLU A 97 -0.17 8.49 -6.81
C GLU A 97 -0.78 7.68 -7.98
N ALA A 98 -0.33 6.44 -8.21
CA ALA A 98 -0.91 5.54 -9.21
C ALA A 98 -2.31 5.00 -8.84
N ALA A 99 -2.75 5.17 -7.59
CA ALA A 99 -4.01 4.61 -7.12
C ALA A 99 -5.24 5.37 -7.63
N ASP A 100 -5.19 6.71 -7.74
CA ASP A 100 -6.38 7.48 -8.10
C ASP A 100 -6.71 7.40 -9.60
N GLU A 101 -5.71 7.34 -10.49
CA GLU A 101 -5.94 7.10 -11.93
C GLU A 101 -6.49 5.69 -12.19
N GLU A 102 -5.94 4.68 -11.52
CA GLU A 102 -6.44 3.30 -11.62
C GLU A 102 -7.88 3.19 -11.11
N VAL A 103 -8.23 3.92 -10.03
CA VAL A 103 -9.61 4.02 -9.50
C VAL A 103 -10.55 4.60 -10.54
N ASN A 104 -10.17 5.69 -11.20
CA ASN A 104 -10.99 6.31 -12.22
C ASN A 104 -11.18 5.40 -13.44
N ASN A 105 -10.13 4.70 -13.87
CA ASN A 105 -10.22 3.75 -14.98
C ASN A 105 -11.15 2.57 -14.67
N VAL A 106 -11.04 1.99 -13.46
CA VAL A 106 -11.94 0.91 -13.03
C VAL A 106 -13.39 1.38 -12.90
N LEU A 107 -13.62 2.60 -12.37
CA LEU A 107 -14.95 3.19 -12.31
C LEU A 107 -15.55 3.38 -13.71
N PHE A 108 -14.74 3.84 -14.67
CA PHE A 108 -15.17 3.98 -16.06
C PHE A 108 -15.55 2.62 -16.69
N GLN A 109 -14.73 1.59 -16.47
CA GLN A 109 -15.01 0.23 -16.98
C GLN A 109 -16.26 -0.39 -16.36
N ILE A 110 -16.52 -0.20 -15.06
CA ILE A 110 -17.71 -0.73 -14.38
C ILE A 110 -18.98 0.02 -14.80
N THR A 111 -18.87 1.32 -15.07
CA THR A 111 -20.00 2.15 -15.49
C THR A 111 -20.25 2.10 -17.00
N ASP A 112 -19.56 1.23 -17.74
CA ASP A 112 -19.65 1.08 -19.21
C ASP A 112 -19.50 2.42 -19.95
N GLY A 113 -18.66 3.31 -19.40
CA GLY A 113 -18.48 4.67 -19.92
C GLY A 113 -19.66 5.62 -19.70
N MET A 114 -20.77 5.18 -19.09
CA MET A 114 -21.94 6.04 -18.82
C MET A 114 -21.62 7.19 -17.86
N LEU A 115 -20.59 7.05 -17.01
CA LEU A 115 -20.10 8.15 -16.17
C LEU A 115 -19.26 9.18 -16.96
N GLY A 116 -18.71 8.78 -18.12
CA GLY A 116 -18.02 9.67 -19.07
C GLY A 116 -18.97 10.39 -20.02
N GLU A 117 -20.14 9.81 -20.32
CA GLU A 117 -21.25 10.48 -21.02
C GLU A 117 -22.14 11.31 -20.09
N ALA A 118 -22.22 10.97 -18.81
CA ALA A 118 -22.76 11.84 -17.77
C ALA A 118 -21.74 12.94 -17.45
N GLY A 119 -21.60 13.90 -18.38
CA GLY A 119 -20.73 15.06 -18.21
C GLY A 119 -20.85 15.63 -16.81
N SER A 120 -19.71 15.80 -16.13
CA SER A 120 -19.55 16.37 -14.79
C SER A 120 -20.86 16.54 -14.02
N VAL A 121 -21.50 15.42 -13.62
CA VAL A 121 -22.56 15.48 -12.62
C VAL A 121 -21.90 15.67 -11.26
N GLY A 122 -21.33 16.86 -11.08
CA GLY A 122 -21.59 17.50 -9.81
C GLY A 122 -23.09 17.72 -9.70
N PRO A 123 -23.69 17.69 -8.50
CA PRO A 123 -24.34 18.93 -8.18
C PRO A 123 -23.25 20.00 -8.33
N ALA A 124 -23.46 21.00 -9.18
CA ALA A 124 -23.03 22.30 -8.73
C ALA A 124 -23.63 22.42 -7.32
N LEU A 125 -22.78 22.32 -6.30
CA LEU A 125 -23.04 23.06 -5.07
C LEU A 125 -23.49 24.41 -5.57
N GLU A 126 -24.76 24.72 -5.31
CA GLU A 126 -25.43 25.90 -5.83
C GLU A 126 -24.45 27.07 -5.74
N SER A 127 -23.85 27.46 -6.88
CA SER A 127 -23.27 28.77 -7.01
C SER A 127 -24.48 29.67 -7.18
N LYS A 128 -25.10 29.97 -6.03
CA LYS A 128 -26.14 30.96 -5.88
C LYS A 128 -25.66 32.20 -6.65
N PRO A 129 -26.51 32.83 -7.48
CA PRO A 129 -26.10 34.00 -8.23
C PRO A 129 -25.61 35.05 -7.22
N MET A 130 -24.32 35.38 -7.29
CA MET A 130 -23.77 36.54 -6.60
C MET A 130 -24.21 37.77 -7.39
N VAL A 131 -25.51 38.07 -7.28
CA VAL A 131 -26.07 39.38 -7.56
C VAL A 131 -26.29 39.99 -6.19
N THR A 132 -25.41 40.95 -5.92
CA THR A 132 -25.61 42.13 -5.07
C THR A 132 -27.07 42.45 -4.81
N GLU A 133 -27.52 42.32 -3.56
CA GLU A 133 -27.92 43.43 -2.69
C GLU A 133 -28.37 42.88 -1.31
N ASP A 134 -27.90 43.57 -0.27
CA ASP A 134 -28.32 43.52 1.14
C ASP A 134 -28.09 42.23 1.94
N GLU A 135 -26.88 42.12 2.52
CA GLU A 135 -26.71 41.47 3.82
C GLU A 135 -27.00 42.52 4.90
N GLU A 136 -28.13 42.34 5.60
CA GLU A 136 -28.34 42.89 6.93
C GLU A 136 -27.25 42.32 7.84
N GLU A 137 -26.32 43.19 8.24
CA GLU A 137 -25.42 42.99 9.37
C GLU A 137 -26.28 42.93 10.64
N GLU A 138 -26.57 41.73 11.15
CA GLU A 138 -26.98 41.59 12.56
C GLU A 138 -25.74 41.71 13.44
N ASP A 139 -25.64 42.89 14.06
CA ASP A 139 -24.90 43.17 15.28
C ASP A 139 -25.11 42.05 16.32
N GLU A 140 -24.06 41.26 16.60
CA GLU A 140 -23.85 40.68 17.93
C GLU A 140 -22.71 41.44 18.60
N GLU A 141 -23.12 42.37 19.45
CA GLU A 141 -22.36 43.20 20.39
C GLU A 141 -20.93 42.71 20.71
N GLU A 142 -19.94 43.53 20.37
CA GLU A 142 -18.67 43.58 21.09
C GLU A 142 -18.95 43.91 22.56
N GLY A 143 -19.24 42.86 23.34
CA GLY A 143 -19.61 43.00 24.73
C GLY A 143 -18.49 43.62 25.58
N PRO A 144 -18.83 44.37 26.64
CA PRO A 144 -17.91 44.95 27.64
C PRO A 144 -17.05 43.92 28.41
N GLU A 145 -17.11 42.65 28.03
CA GLU A 145 -16.39 41.54 28.66
C GLU A 145 -14.92 41.48 28.25
N LEU A 146 -14.56 41.83 27.00
CA LEU A 146 -13.17 41.80 26.54
C LEU A 146 -12.31 42.88 27.22
N ASP A 147 -12.85 44.08 27.46
CA ASP A 147 -12.17 45.15 28.19
C ASP A 147 -12.03 44.83 29.69
N MET A 148 -13.02 44.13 30.27
CA MET A 148 -12.99 43.69 31.66
C MET A 148 -11.98 42.55 31.88
N MET A 149 -11.79 41.67 30.88
CA MET A 149 -10.75 40.63 30.89
C MET A 149 -9.34 41.22 30.73
N GLN A 150 -9.15 42.26 29.91
CA GLN A 150 -7.85 42.93 29.75
C GLN A 150 -7.40 43.69 31.01
N LYS A 151 -8.32 44.36 31.73
CA LYS A 151 -8.00 45.01 33.02
C LYS A 151 -7.56 44.02 34.12
N ARG A 152 -8.14 42.81 34.16
CA ARG A 152 -7.73 41.76 35.11
C ARG A 152 -6.32 41.21 34.82
N LEU A 153 -5.94 41.12 33.54
CA LEU A 153 -4.61 40.64 33.14
C LEU A 153 -3.50 41.66 33.42
N GLN A 154 -3.79 42.96 33.34
CA GLN A 154 -2.82 44.02 33.68
C GLN A 154 -2.55 44.13 35.19
N ALA A 155 -3.55 43.86 36.04
CA ALA A 155 -3.40 43.89 37.50
C ALA A 155 -2.52 42.76 38.08
N LEU A 156 -2.21 41.73 37.30
CA LEU A 156 -1.33 40.60 37.67
C LEU A 156 0.11 40.77 37.17
N LYS A 157 0.37 41.81 36.38
CA LYS A 157 1.68 42.08 35.76
C LYS A 157 2.39 43.32 36.35
N GLY A 158 1.86 43.87 37.45
CA GLY A 158 2.45 44.95 38.26
C GLY A 158 2.76 44.47 39.66
#